data_AF-A0AAN8FDV9-F1
#
_entry.id   AF-A0AAN8FDV9-F1
#
_cell.length_a   1.000
_cell.length_b   1.000
_cell.length_c   1.000
_cell.angle_alpha   90.00
_cell.angle_beta   90.00
_cell.angle_gamma   90.00
#
_symmetry.space_group_name_H-M   'P 1'
#
loop_
_entity.id
_entity.type
_entity.pdbx_description
1 polymer ?
#
loop_
_entity_poly.entity_id
_entity_poly.type
_entity_poly.pdbx_seq_one_letter_code
_entity_poly.pdbx_strand_id
1 'polypeptide(L)'
;MPSNGPQFLFGHGLPAREISPDEQPWVVKLFIIVLGYATVIVPTFYLISYARRKYASGEPRTAFGRFLRSFAVGSENYQLLEVAPVKHQSHGGIETRSLLKDAIALLFFFAGIQCTLVMMGFLQERIITKGYHNIALGQLEQFGDAQFLVFCNRLVAIVVCAIVLSLTWRRQPPHAQPLYVHSFTSISNTMSTWCQYEALKYVSFPTQTICKTSKVVVTMLMGLVLRGQRYTWQEWICGGAVGIGASLFLLSSGRSRKEGVVTSVSGMLLMIGYLLFDSYTLNYQKKLFDKKPKISKYQMMMGVNVFSAILCAVSLLEQGTLFSSIDFALEHEHFFRDVFFLSLSGATGQLFIYSTIEKFGPIVFAVMMTIRQMLSILLSSFYYGHSLSSWSLVGFGVVFSAIFLDIYRRYFEKRRSVVKQ
;
A
#
# COMPACT_ATOMS: atom_id res chain seq x y z
N MET A 1 48.62 50.60 24.56
CA MET A 1 49.27 50.02 25.76
C MET A 1 48.93 50.92 26.94
N PRO A 2 48.67 50.39 28.15
CA PRO A 2 48.57 48.98 28.60
C PRO A 2 47.11 48.66 29.04
N SER A 3 46.52 47.46 28.92
CA SER A 3 46.89 46.07 29.23
C SER A 3 47.06 45.75 30.72
N ASN A 4 46.10 44.98 31.25
CA ASN A 4 46.21 43.92 32.28
C ASN A 4 44.79 43.31 32.37
N GLY A 5 44.46 42.15 31.79
CA GLY A 5 44.92 40.80 32.14
C GLY A 5 43.70 39.98 32.60
N PRO A 6 43.60 38.66 32.34
CA PRO A 6 42.37 38.01 31.87
C PRO A 6 41.50 37.42 33.00
N GLN A 7 40.18 37.60 32.91
CA GLN A 7 39.22 36.78 33.63
C GLN A 7 38.79 35.60 32.76
N PHE A 8 39.30 34.42 33.10
CA PHE A 8 38.78 33.14 32.67
C PHE A 8 37.33 33.00 33.14
N LEU A 9 36.38 33.21 32.22
CA LEU A 9 35.01 32.74 32.39
C LEU A 9 34.83 31.55 31.45
N PHE A 10 34.86 30.37 32.07
CA PHE A 10 34.35 29.14 31.50
C PHE A 10 32.96 29.43 30.91
N GLY A 11 32.90 29.44 29.58
CA GLY A 11 31.63 29.50 28.86
C GLY A 11 30.80 28.29 29.24
N HIS A 12 29.74 28.55 30.00
CA HIS A 12 28.62 27.65 30.19
C HIS A 12 28.31 26.94 28.88
N GLY A 13 28.23 25.60 28.95
CA GLY A 13 27.81 24.77 27.83
C GLY A 13 26.57 25.37 27.18
N LEU A 14 26.72 25.75 25.91
CA LEU A 14 25.58 26.00 25.03
C LEU A 14 24.62 24.82 25.22
N PRO A 15 23.33 25.03 25.55
CA PRO A 15 22.38 23.94 25.50
C PRO A 15 22.47 23.38 24.08
N ALA A 16 22.69 22.07 23.98
CA ALA A 16 22.66 21.37 22.71
C ALA A 16 21.39 21.85 21.98
N ARG A 17 21.57 22.54 20.87
CA ARG A 17 20.47 22.98 20.02
C ARG A 17 19.67 21.72 19.72
N GLU A 18 18.49 21.58 20.32
CA GLU A 18 17.60 20.48 20.01
C GLU A 18 17.34 20.57 18.51
N ILE A 19 17.98 19.65 17.79
CA ILE A 19 17.85 19.53 16.34
C ILE A 19 16.37 19.28 16.11
N SER A 20 15.69 20.22 15.45
CA SER A 20 14.27 20.08 15.13
C SER A 20 14.05 18.71 14.48
N PRO A 21 12.97 17.97 14.76
CA PRO A 21 12.72 16.66 14.17
C PRO A 21 12.81 16.66 12.63
N ASP A 22 12.74 17.82 11.97
CA ASP A 22 12.96 17.97 10.54
C ASP A 22 14.45 17.96 10.10
N GLU A 23 15.38 18.40 10.94
CA GLU A 23 16.83 18.52 10.63
C GLU A 23 17.62 17.21 10.82
N GLN A 24 17.04 16.17 11.42
CA GLN A 24 17.74 14.89 11.59
C GLN A 24 17.95 14.16 10.25
N PRO A 25 19.07 13.41 10.08
CA PRO A 25 19.25 12.55 8.91
C PRO A 25 18.11 11.53 8.80
N TRP A 26 17.60 11.29 7.59
CA TRP A 26 16.51 10.33 7.36
C TRP A 26 16.81 8.93 7.92
N VAL A 27 18.09 8.52 7.95
CA VAL A 27 18.53 7.24 8.53
C VAL A 27 18.26 7.16 10.02
N VAL A 28 18.44 8.27 10.74
CA VAL A 28 18.16 8.36 12.19
C VAL A 28 16.64 8.29 12.42
N LYS A 29 15.85 9.01 11.62
CA LYS A 29 14.38 8.94 11.68
C LYS A 29 13.87 7.52 11.39
N LEU A 30 14.43 6.88 10.35
CA LEU A 30 14.14 5.49 10.02
C LEU A 30 14.47 4.57 11.20
N PHE A 31 15.63 4.77 11.82
CA PHE A 31 16.05 3.97 12.98
C PHE A 31 15.09 4.13 14.16
N ILE A 32 14.68 5.37 14.48
CA ILE A 32 13.70 5.66 15.55
C ILE A 32 12.37 4.97 15.24
N ILE A 33 11.87 5.06 14.00
CA ILE A 33 10.61 4.43 13.59
C ILE A 33 10.70 2.89 13.69
N VAL A 34 11.82 2.32 13.25
CA VAL A 34 12.05 0.87 13.36
C VAL A 34 12.14 0.44 14.82
N LEU A 35 12.74 1.26 15.69
CA LEU A 35 12.80 1.02 17.13
C LEU A 35 11.39 1.09 17.75
N GLY A 36 10.58 2.07 17.35
CA GLY A 36 9.18 2.18 17.75
C GLY A 36 8.37 0.95 17.34
N TYR A 37 8.51 0.49 16.09
CA TYR A 37 7.88 -0.76 15.64
C TYR A 37 8.44 -2.00 16.35
N ALA A 38 9.71 -1.99 16.76
CA ALA A 38 10.30 -3.08 17.54
C ALA A 38 9.61 -3.27 18.90
N THR A 39 9.08 -2.19 19.51
CA THR A 39 8.31 -2.27 20.77
C THR A 39 7.06 -3.15 20.64
N VAL A 40 6.50 -3.29 19.43
CA VAL A 40 5.35 -4.15 19.14
C VAL A 40 5.81 -5.51 18.59
N ILE A 41 6.78 -5.50 17.68
CA ILE A 41 7.24 -6.71 16.98
C ILE A 41 7.93 -7.69 17.94
N VAL A 42 8.78 -7.19 18.86
CA VAL A 42 9.55 -8.04 19.78
C VAL A 42 8.64 -8.79 20.76
N PRO A 43 7.70 -8.13 21.49
CA PRO A 43 6.74 -8.84 22.32
C PRO A 43 5.86 -9.81 21.52
N THR A 44 5.44 -9.42 20.31
CA THR A 44 4.66 -10.29 19.41
C THR A 44 5.44 -11.55 19.04
N PHE A 45 6.75 -11.44 18.78
CA PHE A 45 7.61 -12.59 18.48
C PHE A 45 7.76 -13.54 19.67
N TYR A 46 7.94 -13.00 20.88
CA TYR A 46 7.96 -13.81 22.11
C TYR A 46 6.62 -14.49 22.36
N LEU A 47 5.50 -13.78 22.14
CA LEU A 47 4.15 -14.32 22.25
C LEU A 47 3.92 -15.48 21.27
N ILE A 48 4.35 -15.33 20.02
CA ILE A 48 4.26 -16.39 19.00
C ILE A 48 5.11 -17.60 19.41
N SER A 49 6.33 -17.37 19.87
CA SER A 49 7.24 -18.43 20.30
C SER A 49 6.68 -19.20 21.50
N TYR A 50 6.11 -18.49 22.48
CA TYR A 50 5.43 -19.08 23.63
C TYR A 50 4.19 -19.88 23.21
N ALA A 51 3.32 -19.28 22.39
CA ALA A 51 2.09 -19.91 21.94
C ALA A 51 2.36 -21.16 21.10
N ARG A 52 3.37 -21.13 20.22
CA ARG A 52 3.78 -22.31 19.45
C ARG A 52 4.31 -23.42 20.35
N ARG A 53 5.16 -23.10 21.35
CA ARG A 53 5.66 -24.11 22.30
C ARG A 53 4.54 -24.73 23.15
N LYS A 54 3.55 -23.93 23.56
CA LYS A 54 2.49 -24.37 24.47
C LYS A 54 1.30 -25.05 23.77
N TYR A 55 0.96 -24.64 22.55
CA TYR A 55 -0.26 -25.07 21.86
C TYR A 55 0.01 -25.77 20.51
N ALA A 56 1.23 -26.27 20.27
CA ALA A 56 1.55 -27.06 19.08
C ALA A 56 0.70 -28.33 18.96
N SER A 57 0.41 -29.02 20.07
CA SER A 57 -0.30 -30.30 20.06
C SER A 57 -1.58 -30.34 20.92
N GLY A 58 -1.82 -29.32 21.77
CA GLY A 58 -2.94 -29.30 22.71
C GLY A 58 -4.02 -28.28 22.34
N GLU A 59 -5.29 -28.67 22.42
CA GLU A 59 -6.42 -27.75 22.31
C GLU A 59 -6.59 -26.91 23.59
N PRO A 60 -6.51 -25.57 23.50
CA PRO A 60 -6.71 -24.71 24.67
C PRO A 60 -8.16 -24.73 25.14
N ARG A 61 -8.37 -24.97 26.44
CA ARG A 61 -9.70 -24.88 27.09
C ARG A 61 -10.21 -23.44 27.26
N THR A 62 -9.32 -22.46 27.40
CA THR A 62 -9.66 -21.05 27.60
C THR A 62 -9.84 -20.30 26.28
N ALA A 63 -10.74 -19.31 26.22
CA ALA A 63 -10.91 -18.43 25.05
C ALA A 63 -9.61 -17.72 24.62
N PHE A 64 -8.83 -17.22 25.58
CA PHE A 64 -7.53 -16.61 25.32
C PHE A 64 -6.53 -17.58 24.69
N GLY A 65 -6.48 -18.83 25.19
CA GLY A 65 -5.67 -19.88 24.56
C GLY A 65 -6.08 -20.19 23.12
N ARG A 66 -7.39 -20.19 22.81
CA ARG A 66 -7.90 -20.37 21.43
C ARG A 66 -7.45 -19.23 20.52
N PHE A 67 -7.51 -18.00 21.01
CA PHE A 67 -6.96 -16.84 20.31
C PHE A 67 -5.45 -16.99 20.07
N LEU A 68 -4.65 -17.32 21.09
CA LEU A 68 -3.20 -17.48 20.94
C LEU A 68 -2.83 -18.58 19.93
N ARG A 69 -3.56 -19.70 19.92
CA ARG A 69 -3.36 -20.76 18.93
C ARG A 69 -3.70 -20.27 17.52
N SER A 70 -4.85 -19.63 17.33
CA SER A 70 -5.24 -19.04 16.04
C SER A 70 -4.27 -17.96 15.57
N PHE A 71 -3.72 -17.18 16.50
CA PHE A 71 -2.77 -16.12 16.23
C PHE A 71 -1.42 -16.67 15.77
N ALA A 72 -0.85 -17.67 16.46
CA ALA A 72 0.53 -18.14 16.27
C ALA A 72 0.70 -19.43 15.44
N VAL A 73 -0.27 -20.34 15.48
CA VAL A 73 -0.19 -21.68 14.85
C VAL A 73 -1.18 -21.82 13.69
N GLY A 74 -2.35 -21.17 13.77
CA GLY A 74 -3.44 -21.37 12.81
C GLY A 74 -4.22 -22.65 13.10
N SER A 75 -5.12 -23.05 12.21
CA SER A 75 -5.87 -24.32 12.31
C SER A 75 -5.27 -25.36 11.35
N GLU A 76 -4.34 -26.14 11.91
CA GLU A 76 -3.54 -27.17 11.21
C GLU A 76 -4.41 -28.25 10.53
N ASN A 77 -5.59 -28.55 11.10
CA ASN A 77 -6.49 -29.60 10.64
C ASN A 77 -7.02 -29.41 9.20
N TYR A 78 -6.92 -28.21 8.61
CA TYR A 78 -7.37 -27.95 7.23
C TYR A 78 -6.28 -28.12 6.17
N GLN A 79 -4.99 -28.21 6.55
CA GLN A 79 -3.91 -28.44 5.59
C GLN A 79 -3.86 -29.90 5.08
N LEU A 80 -4.47 -30.83 5.82
CA LEU A 80 -4.48 -32.28 5.52
C LEU A 80 -5.64 -32.74 4.63
N LEU A 81 -6.55 -31.85 4.21
CA LEU A 81 -7.69 -32.17 3.34
C LEU A 81 -7.38 -32.05 1.83
N GLU A 82 -6.10 -32.02 1.43
CA GLU A 82 -5.74 -32.22 0.03
C GLU A 82 -5.76 -33.71 -0.30
N VAL A 83 -6.85 -34.20 -0.93
CA VAL A 83 -6.85 -34.86 -2.25
C VAL A 83 -8.30 -34.98 -2.69
N ALA A 84 -8.73 -34.12 -3.61
CA ALA A 84 -9.75 -34.49 -4.57
C ALA A 84 -9.23 -34.10 -5.96
N PRO A 85 -9.09 -35.05 -6.90
CA PRO A 85 -8.60 -34.75 -8.23
C PRO A 85 -9.59 -33.79 -8.90
N VAL A 86 -9.08 -32.65 -9.36
CA VAL A 86 -9.85 -31.73 -10.20
C VAL A 86 -10.16 -32.48 -11.49
N LYS A 87 -11.43 -32.82 -11.71
CA LYS A 87 -11.91 -33.30 -13.02
C LYS A 87 -11.63 -32.22 -14.05
N HIS A 88 -10.66 -32.45 -14.93
CA HIS A 88 -10.50 -31.68 -16.14
C HIS A 88 -11.73 -31.92 -17.04
N GLN A 89 -12.66 -30.96 -17.07
CA GLN A 89 -13.70 -30.91 -18.10
C GLN A 89 -13.18 -30.06 -19.26
N SER A 90 -12.93 -30.73 -20.38
CA SER A 90 -12.64 -30.14 -21.69
C SER A 90 -13.84 -29.34 -22.18
N HIS A 91 -13.72 -28.01 -22.30
CA HIS A 91 -14.78 -27.15 -22.83
C HIS A 91 -14.25 -26.17 -23.89
N GLY A 92 -14.22 -26.63 -25.14
CA GLY A 92 -13.83 -25.84 -26.33
C GLY A 92 -14.82 -24.75 -26.78
N GLY A 93 -15.94 -24.52 -26.08
CA GLY A 93 -16.94 -23.50 -26.41
C GLY A 93 -17.18 -22.42 -25.35
N ILE A 94 -16.49 -22.48 -24.20
CA ILE A 94 -16.75 -21.63 -23.01
C ILE A 94 -15.74 -20.46 -22.88
N GLU A 95 -14.62 -20.48 -23.62
CA GLU A 95 -13.47 -19.59 -23.40
C GLU A 95 -13.70 -18.11 -23.82
N THR A 96 -14.40 -17.84 -24.93
CA THR A 96 -14.68 -16.44 -25.36
C THR A 96 -15.60 -15.72 -24.37
N ARG A 97 -16.58 -16.43 -23.79
CA ARG A 97 -17.41 -15.91 -22.69
C ARG A 97 -16.60 -15.72 -21.41
N SER A 98 -15.55 -16.51 -21.16
CA SER A 98 -14.64 -16.31 -20.02
C SER A 98 -13.80 -15.05 -20.19
N LEU A 99 -13.27 -14.79 -21.39
CA LEU A 99 -12.47 -13.60 -21.66
C LEU A 99 -13.26 -12.31 -21.50
N LEU A 100 -14.44 -12.23 -22.12
CA LEU A 100 -15.26 -11.04 -22.03
C LEU A 100 -15.64 -10.75 -20.57
N LYS A 101 -15.97 -11.79 -19.80
CA LYS A 101 -16.22 -11.68 -18.35
C LYS A 101 -14.99 -11.19 -17.58
N ASP A 102 -13.79 -11.67 -17.92
CA ASP A 102 -12.56 -11.23 -17.27
C ASP A 102 -12.17 -9.81 -17.66
N ALA A 103 -12.36 -9.41 -18.91
CA ALA A 103 -12.17 -8.04 -19.38
C ALA A 103 -13.17 -7.06 -18.72
N ILE A 104 -14.46 -7.42 -18.66
CA ILE A 104 -15.48 -6.63 -17.96
C ILE A 104 -15.13 -6.52 -16.48
N ALA A 105 -14.73 -7.61 -15.83
CA ALA A 105 -14.32 -7.59 -14.42
C ALA A 105 -13.07 -6.72 -14.20
N LEU A 106 -12.10 -6.77 -15.11
CA LEU A 106 -10.89 -5.94 -15.04
C LEU A 106 -11.24 -4.46 -15.20
N LEU A 107 -12.10 -4.10 -16.16
CA LEU A 107 -12.60 -2.74 -16.34
C LEU A 107 -13.39 -2.24 -15.14
N PHE A 108 -14.25 -3.09 -14.57
CA PHE A 108 -15.01 -2.77 -13.36
C PHE A 108 -14.08 -2.52 -12.17
N PHE A 109 -13.09 -3.37 -11.93
CA PHE A 109 -12.10 -3.14 -10.88
C PHE A 109 -11.22 -1.93 -11.17
N PHE A 110 -10.85 -1.69 -12.42
CA PHE A 110 -10.11 -0.51 -12.82
C PHE A 110 -10.87 0.77 -12.48
N ALA A 111 -12.11 0.88 -12.97
CA ALA A 111 -12.99 2.02 -12.70
C ALA A 111 -13.26 2.20 -11.20
N GLY A 112 -13.50 1.10 -10.48
CA GLY A 112 -13.68 1.11 -9.03
C GLY A 112 -12.46 1.66 -8.29
N ILE A 113 -11.25 1.20 -8.63
CA ILE A 113 -9.98 1.72 -8.09
C ILE A 113 -9.83 3.21 -8.42
N GLN A 114 -10.10 3.61 -9.67
CA GLN A 114 -9.97 5.02 -10.06
C GLN A 114 -10.90 5.93 -9.27
N CYS A 115 -12.19 5.60 -9.26
CA CYS A 115 -13.22 6.43 -8.63
C CYS A 115 -12.96 6.57 -7.12
N THR A 116 -12.70 5.46 -6.43
CA THR A 116 -12.49 5.46 -4.97
C THR A 116 -11.19 6.15 -4.57
N LEU A 117 -10.06 5.90 -5.24
CA LEU A 117 -8.79 6.52 -4.89
C LEU A 117 -8.74 8.01 -5.24
N VAL A 118 -9.36 8.43 -6.35
CA VAL A 118 -9.47 9.86 -6.68
C VAL A 118 -10.35 10.57 -5.66
N MET A 119 -11.51 9.99 -5.31
CA MET A 119 -12.38 10.54 -4.27
C MET A 119 -11.67 10.63 -2.92
N MET A 120 -10.93 9.58 -2.52
CA MET A 120 -10.12 9.59 -1.30
C MET A 120 -9.08 10.72 -1.35
N GLY A 121 -8.32 10.85 -2.45
CA GLY A 121 -7.30 11.88 -2.59
C GLY A 121 -7.88 13.30 -2.50
N PHE A 122 -9.01 13.55 -3.18
CA PHE A 122 -9.70 14.83 -3.14
C PHE A 122 -10.21 15.18 -1.73
N LEU A 123 -10.83 14.22 -1.05
CA LEU A 123 -11.30 14.43 0.33
C LEU A 123 -10.13 14.67 1.28
N GLN A 124 -9.02 13.96 1.11
CA GLN A 124 -7.82 14.13 1.93
C GLN A 124 -7.21 15.51 1.73
N GLU A 125 -7.05 15.96 0.48
CA GLU A 125 -6.57 17.30 0.16
C GLU A 125 -7.49 18.37 0.76
N ARG A 126 -8.81 18.19 0.63
CA ARG A 126 -9.80 19.09 1.22
C ARG A 126 -9.67 19.19 2.74
N ILE A 127 -9.50 18.07 3.45
CA ILE A 127 -9.38 18.06 4.92
C ILE A 127 -8.10 18.77 5.38
N ILE A 128 -6.99 18.60 4.65
CA ILE A 128 -5.69 19.20 5.02
C ILE A 128 -5.63 20.68 4.65
N THR A 129 -6.27 21.09 3.55
CA THR A 129 -6.19 22.47 3.03
C THR A 129 -7.28 23.38 3.55
N LYS A 130 -8.50 22.87 3.77
CA LYS A 130 -9.60 23.66 4.31
C LYS A 130 -9.55 23.62 5.82
N GLY A 131 -9.55 24.80 6.46
CA GLY A 131 -9.73 24.88 7.90
C GLY A 131 -11.15 24.46 8.31
N TYR A 132 -11.27 24.03 9.56
CA TYR A 132 -12.53 23.71 10.22
C TYR A 132 -12.83 24.78 11.28
N HIS A 133 -14.12 25.04 11.52
CA HIS A 133 -14.52 26.00 12.55
C HIS A 133 -14.64 25.30 13.89
N ASN A 134 -14.02 25.87 14.91
CA ASN A 134 -14.14 25.40 16.29
C ASN A 134 -15.56 25.71 16.83
N ILE A 135 -16.20 24.72 17.45
CA ILE A 135 -17.58 24.78 17.97
C ILE A 135 -17.71 25.84 19.08
N ALA A 136 -16.68 26.03 19.90
CA ALA A 136 -16.71 26.94 21.05
C ALA A 136 -16.27 28.36 20.69
N LEU A 137 -15.25 28.51 19.84
CA LEU A 137 -14.60 29.80 19.57
C LEU A 137 -14.94 30.38 18.19
N GLY A 138 -15.52 29.60 17.28
CA GLY A 138 -15.79 30.01 15.90
C GLY A 138 -14.53 30.29 15.07
N GLN A 139 -13.34 29.98 15.60
CA GLN A 139 -12.06 30.19 14.93
C GLN A 139 -11.81 29.11 13.88
N LEU A 140 -11.17 29.50 12.79
CA LEU A 140 -10.82 28.59 11.69
C LEU A 140 -9.43 28.00 11.95
N GLU A 141 -9.37 26.71 12.24
CA GLU A 141 -8.11 25.98 12.45
C GLU A 141 -7.88 24.93 11.37
N GLN A 142 -6.62 24.72 10.98
CA GLN A 142 -6.24 23.76 9.95
C GLN A 142 -5.72 22.46 10.58
N PHE A 143 -6.11 21.33 9.98
CA PHE A 143 -5.69 20.02 10.44
C PHE A 143 -4.43 19.53 9.70
N GLY A 144 -3.36 19.27 10.44
CA GLY A 144 -2.05 18.91 9.86
C GLY A 144 -1.67 17.42 9.94
N ASP A 145 -2.39 16.59 10.71
CA ASP A 145 -1.95 15.21 10.97
C ASP A 145 -2.52 14.19 9.97
N ALA A 146 -1.85 14.04 8.84
CA ALA A 146 -2.22 13.04 7.83
C ALA A 146 -2.15 11.58 8.35
N GLN A 147 -1.32 11.30 9.36
CA GLN A 147 -1.18 9.95 9.93
C GLN A 147 -2.44 9.56 10.72
N PHE A 148 -3.05 10.51 11.41
CA PHE A 148 -4.35 10.31 12.07
C PHE A 148 -5.46 9.98 11.06
N LEU A 149 -5.50 10.64 9.90
CA LEU A 149 -6.46 10.30 8.84
C LEU A 149 -6.28 8.86 8.34
N VAL A 150 -5.03 8.41 8.19
CA VAL A 150 -4.73 7.02 7.83
C VAL A 150 -5.20 6.06 8.93
N PHE A 151 -5.01 6.39 10.19
CA PHE A 151 -5.50 5.61 11.33
C PHE A 151 -7.02 5.46 11.31
N CYS A 152 -7.78 6.56 11.17
CA CYS A 152 -9.24 6.52 11.02
C CYS A 152 -9.67 5.65 9.83
N ASN A 153 -8.97 5.75 8.69
CA ASN A 153 -9.22 4.91 7.52
C ASN A 153 -9.03 3.42 7.83
N ARG A 154 -8.01 3.04 8.62
CA ARG A 154 -7.83 1.65 9.07
C ARG A 154 -8.98 1.20 9.97
N LEU A 155 -9.43 2.04 10.91
CA LEU A 155 -10.53 1.71 11.82
C LEU A 155 -11.85 1.48 11.06
N VAL A 156 -12.22 2.39 10.17
CA VAL A 156 -13.44 2.25 9.35
C VAL A 156 -13.34 1.01 8.45
N ALA A 157 -12.17 0.74 7.86
CA ALA A 157 -11.97 -0.46 7.06
C ALA A 157 -12.14 -1.76 7.87
N ILE A 158 -11.71 -1.79 9.14
CA ILE A 158 -11.96 -2.92 10.06
C ILE A 158 -13.46 -3.08 10.29
N VAL A 159 -14.18 -1.99 10.59
CA VAL A 159 -15.64 -2.02 10.81
C VAL A 159 -16.37 -2.52 9.58
N VAL A 160 -16.06 -1.99 8.39
CA VAL A 160 -16.65 -2.43 7.12
C VAL A 160 -16.39 -3.92 6.90
N CYS A 161 -15.16 -4.40 7.13
CA CYS A 161 -14.85 -5.82 7.00
C CYS A 161 -15.61 -6.68 8.01
N ALA A 162 -15.71 -6.24 9.27
CA ALA A 162 -16.43 -6.96 10.30
C ALA A 162 -17.92 -7.11 9.95
N ILE A 163 -18.54 -6.05 9.44
CA ILE A 163 -19.94 -6.07 8.95
C ILE A 163 -20.08 -7.03 7.76
N VAL A 164 -19.19 -6.95 6.75
CA VAL A 164 -19.29 -7.82 5.58
C VAL A 164 -19.06 -9.29 5.94
N LEU A 165 -18.11 -9.58 6.83
CA LEU A 165 -17.83 -10.93 7.31
C LEU A 165 -18.97 -11.49 8.17
N SER A 166 -19.60 -10.68 9.01
CA SER A 166 -20.75 -11.12 9.82
C SER A 166 -21.96 -11.44 8.94
N LEU A 167 -22.26 -10.59 7.95
CA LEU A 167 -23.35 -10.81 6.99
C LEU A 167 -23.10 -12.01 6.06
N THR A 168 -21.83 -12.24 5.69
CA THR A 168 -21.46 -13.27 4.71
C THR A 168 -20.88 -14.53 5.37
N TRP A 169 -21.01 -14.68 6.69
CA TRP A 169 -20.30 -15.71 7.49
C TRP A 169 -20.41 -17.12 6.91
N ARG A 170 -21.60 -17.52 6.45
CA ARG A 170 -21.85 -18.87 5.88
C ARG A 170 -21.16 -19.14 4.53
N ARG A 171 -20.72 -18.10 3.81
CA ARG A 171 -20.08 -18.23 2.48
C ARG A 171 -18.57 -18.03 2.53
N GLN A 172 -17.99 -17.69 3.68
CA GLN A 172 -16.56 -17.43 3.79
C GLN A 172 -15.78 -18.70 4.15
N PRO A 173 -14.60 -18.92 3.55
CA PRO A 173 -13.74 -20.03 3.93
C PRO A 173 -13.24 -19.86 5.38
N PRO A 174 -13.02 -20.96 6.12
CA PRO A 174 -12.45 -20.87 7.47
C PRO A 174 -11.03 -20.28 7.41
N HIS A 175 -10.74 -19.33 8.28
CA HIS A 175 -9.42 -18.73 8.36
C HIS A 175 -8.44 -19.72 9.02
N ALA A 176 -7.67 -20.44 8.20
CA ALA A 176 -6.78 -21.47 8.72
C ALA A 176 -5.35 -21.01 8.99
N GLN A 177 -4.94 -19.90 8.40
CA GLN A 177 -3.57 -19.42 8.55
C GLN A 177 -3.39 -18.68 9.87
N PRO A 178 -2.16 -18.64 10.41
CA PRO A 178 -1.87 -17.84 11.58
C PRO A 178 -2.12 -16.36 11.30
N LEU A 179 -2.84 -15.67 12.20
CA LEU A 179 -3.18 -14.25 12.00
C LEU A 179 -1.93 -13.36 11.87
N TYR A 180 -0.83 -13.69 12.56
CA TYR A 180 0.40 -12.88 12.52
C TYR A 180 0.98 -12.73 11.10
N VAL A 181 0.64 -13.62 10.17
CA VAL A 181 1.13 -13.61 8.80
C VAL A 181 0.70 -12.34 8.05
N HIS A 182 -0.43 -11.73 8.44
CA HIS A 182 -0.85 -10.44 7.89
C HIS A 182 0.05 -9.27 8.32
N SER A 183 0.78 -9.39 9.44
CA SER A 183 1.63 -8.32 9.96
C SER A 183 2.77 -7.95 8.99
N PHE A 184 3.35 -8.92 8.27
CA PHE A 184 4.39 -8.66 7.27
C PHE A 184 3.90 -7.73 6.16
N THR A 185 2.64 -7.88 5.75
CA THR A 185 2.02 -7.03 4.74
C THR A 185 1.85 -5.61 5.27
N SER A 186 1.39 -5.47 6.52
CA SER A 186 1.20 -4.17 7.17
C SER A 186 2.51 -3.44 7.39
N ILE A 187 3.54 -4.11 7.93
CA ILE A 187 4.87 -3.52 8.15
C ILE A 187 5.45 -3.03 6.82
N SER A 188 5.44 -3.88 5.79
CA SER A 188 5.97 -3.50 4.48
C SER A 188 5.19 -2.32 3.86
N ASN A 189 3.87 -2.30 4.00
CA ASN A 189 3.04 -1.21 3.48
C ASN A 189 3.31 0.11 4.22
N THR A 190 3.49 0.07 5.54
CA THR A 190 3.83 1.24 6.36
C THR A 190 5.22 1.77 6.03
N MET A 191 6.22 0.89 5.93
CA MET A 191 7.59 1.25 5.55
C MET A 191 7.66 1.84 4.14
N SER A 192 6.92 1.27 3.19
CA SER A 192 6.77 1.83 1.85
C SER A 192 6.24 3.26 1.89
N THR A 193 5.15 3.48 2.64
CA THR A 193 4.51 4.80 2.76
C THR A 193 5.47 5.83 3.37
N TRP A 194 6.21 5.45 4.41
CA TRP A 194 7.21 6.33 5.02
C TRP A 194 8.32 6.70 4.05
N CYS A 195 8.93 5.71 3.37
CA CYS A 195 9.97 5.95 2.37
C CYS A 195 9.49 6.88 1.25
N GLN A 196 8.23 6.72 0.81
CA GLN A 196 7.64 7.57 -0.22
C GLN A 196 7.54 9.04 0.22
N TYR A 197 7.07 9.28 1.44
CA TYR A 197 6.91 10.63 1.97
C TYR A 197 8.26 11.29 2.25
N GLU A 198 9.19 10.56 2.88
CA GLU A 198 10.52 11.12 3.17
C GLU A 198 11.32 11.39 1.88
N ALA A 199 11.12 10.58 0.83
CA ALA A 199 11.71 10.83 -0.48
C ALA A 199 11.26 12.17 -1.09
N LEU A 200 10.11 12.76 -0.71
CA LEU A 200 9.65 14.05 -1.25
C LEU A 200 10.56 15.21 -0.82
N LYS A 201 11.31 15.05 0.27
CA LYS A 201 12.31 16.03 0.73
C LYS A 201 13.57 16.04 -0.11
N TYR A 202 13.85 14.94 -0.81
CA TYR A 202 15.10 14.70 -1.54
C TYR A 202 14.91 14.51 -3.05
N VAL A 203 13.66 14.39 -3.50
CA VAL A 203 13.27 14.10 -4.88
C VAL A 203 11.97 14.83 -5.16
N SER A 204 11.93 15.57 -6.27
CA SER A 204 10.72 16.26 -6.70
C SER A 204 9.58 15.28 -7.00
N PHE A 205 8.34 15.71 -6.80
CA PHE A 205 7.16 14.91 -7.09
C PHE A 205 7.11 14.36 -8.54
N PRO A 206 7.52 15.13 -9.59
CA PRO A 206 7.67 14.60 -10.95
C PRO A 206 8.62 13.40 -11.03
N THR A 207 9.80 13.50 -10.41
CA THR A 207 10.81 12.44 -10.41
C THR A 207 10.31 11.21 -9.67
N GLN A 208 9.62 11.37 -8.53
CA GLN A 208 8.97 10.24 -7.86
C GLN A 208 7.94 9.55 -8.75
N THR A 209 7.18 10.33 -9.51
CA THR A 209 6.14 9.81 -10.40
C THR A 209 6.77 8.95 -11.49
N ILE A 210 7.92 9.37 -12.04
CA ILE A 210 8.69 8.57 -13.00
C ILE A 210 9.18 7.27 -12.35
N CYS A 211 9.82 7.33 -11.18
CA CYS A 211 10.26 6.14 -10.45
C CYS A 211 9.10 5.20 -10.10
N LYS A 212 7.90 5.71 -9.82
CA LYS A 212 6.70 4.88 -9.58
C LYS A 212 6.31 4.07 -10.80
N THR A 213 6.57 4.54 -12.01
CA THR A 213 6.22 3.79 -13.23
C THR A 213 7.10 2.56 -13.48
N SER A 214 8.33 2.53 -12.94
CA SER A 214 9.16 1.32 -12.98
C SER A 214 8.69 0.22 -12.02
N LYS A 215 7.66 0.49 -11.20
CA LYS A 215 7.07 -0.48 -10.26
C LYS A 215 6.67 -1.79 -10.92
N VAL A 216 6.24 -1.79 -12.18
CA VAL A 216 5.86 -3.03 -12.89
C VAL A 216 7.03 -4.01 -12.92
N VAL A 217 8.22 -3.56 -13.30
CA VAL A 217 9.45 -4.35 -13.38
C VAL A 217 9.88 -4.84 -11.99
N VAL A 218 9.87 -3.95 -10.99
CA VAL A 218 10.22 -4.31 -9.60
C VAL A 218 9.24 -5.35 -9.04
N THR A 219 7.96 -5.24 -9.39
CA THR A 219 6.92 -6.19 -8.97
C THR A 219 7.12 -7.57 -9.59
N MET A 220 7.60 -7.64 -10.84
CA MET A 220 7.97 -8.90 -11.49
C MET A 220 9.21 -9.53 -10.83
N LEU A 221 10.27 -8.75 -10.59
CA LEU A 221 11.47 -9.21 -9.87
C LEU A 221 11.10 -9.78 -8.49
N MET A 222 10.25 -9.07 -7.74
CA MET A 222 9.78 -9.53 -6.44
C MET A 222 8.91 -10.79 -6.54
N GLY A 223 8.14 -10.96 -7.62
CA GLY A 223 7.38 -12.19 -7.89
C GLY A 223 8.27 -13.41 -8.10
N LEU A 224 9.43 -13.24 -8.75
CA LEU A 224 10.45 -14.29 -8.89
C LEU A 224 11.02 -14.68 -7.52
N VAL A 225 11.43 -13.70 -6.72
CA VAL A 225 12.08 -13.95 -5.41
C VAL A 225 11.11 -14.52 -4.39
N LEU A 226 9.91 -13.96 -4.24
CA LEU A 226 9.01 -14.28 -3.13
C LEU A 226 8.07 -15.46 -3.41
N ARG A 227 7.61 -15.58 -4.67
CA ARG A 227 6.64 -16.61 -5.11
C ARG A 227 7.28 -17.69 -5.97
N GLY A 228 8.55 -17.53 -6.39
CA GLY A 228 9.21 -18.48 -7.30
C GLY A 228 8.60 -18.49 -8.71
N GLN A 229 7.87 -17.43 -9.10
CA GLN A 229 7.25 -17.39 -10.42
C GLN A 229 8.30 -17.15 -11.50
N ARG A 230 8.27 -17.98 -12.55
CA ARG A 230 9.12 -17.82 -13.72
C ARG A 230 8.36 -17.03 -14.78
N TYR A 231 8.99 -15.98 -15.26
CA TYR A 231 8.46 -15.14 -16.33
C TYR A 231 9.20 -15.44 -17.63
N THR A 232 8.45 -15.55 -18.71
CA THR A 232 8.99 -15.66 -20.07
C THR A 232 9.72 -14.38 -20.46
N TRP A 233 10.68 -14.46 -21.39
CA TRP A 233 11.38 -13.27 -21.90
C TRP A 233 10.42 -12.23 -22.50
N GLN A 234 9.34 -12.69 -23.11
CA GLN A 234 8.27 -11.82 -23.62
C GLN A 234 7.53 -11.07 -22.49
N GLU A 235 7.34 -11.66 -21.30
CA GLU A 235 6.79 -10.95 -20.13
C GLU A 235 7.73 -9.84 -19.68
N TRP A 236 9.05 -10.09 -19.69
CA TRP A 236 10.06 -9.09 -19.33
C TRP A 236 10.08 -7.92 -20.30
N ILE A 237 10.06 -8.20 -21.61
CA ILE A 237 9.98 -7.15 -22.64
C ILE A 237 8.72 -6.32 -22.44
N CYS A 238 7.57 -6.97 -22.24
CA CYS A 238 6.32 -6.26 -22.08
C CYS A 238 6.30 -5.40 -20.81
N GLY A 239 6.74 -5.93 -19.67
CA GLY A 239 6.84 -5.18 -18.42
C GLY A 239 7.82 -4.00 -18.53
N GLY A 240 8.95 -4.21 -19.21
CA GLY A 240 9.93 -3.16 -19.52
C GLY A 240 9.33 -2.08 -20.42
N ALA A 241 8.61 -2.45 -21.47
CA ALA A 241 7.93 -1.52 -22.37
C ALA A 241 6.90 -0.65 -21.63
N VAL A 242 6.14 -1.23 -20.68
CA VAL A 242 5.23 -0.45 -19.83
C VAL A 242 5.99 0.57 -18.98
N GLY A 243 7.10 0.17 -18.34
CA GLY A 243 7.92 1.07 -17.53
C GLY A 243 8.55 2.21 -18.35
N ILE A 244 9.12 1.87 -19.51
CA ILE A 244 9.76 2.84 -20.42
C ILE A 244 8.72 3.79 -21.01
N GLY A 245 7.61 3.28 -21.53
CA GLY A 245 6.55 4.10 -22.13
C GLY A 245 5.93 5.06 -21.13
N ALA A 246 5.70 4.60 -19.89
CA ALA A 246 5.17 5.44 -18.83
C ALA A 246 6.19 6.51 -18.37
N SER A 247 7.48 6.17 -18.31
CA SER A 247 8.55 7.15 -18.05
C SER A 247 8.62 8.21 -19.16
N LEU A 248 8.61 7.79 -20.42
CA LEU A 248 8.61 8.70 -21.58
C LEU A 248 7.40 9.63 -21.57
N PHE A 249 6.21 9.08 -21.28
CA PHE A 249 4.99 9.85 -21.13
C PHE A 249 5.14 10.96 -20.09
N LEU A 250 5.67 10.62 -18.91
CA LEU A 250 5.81 11.55 -17.79
C LEU A 250 6.85 12.63 -18.04
N LEU A 251 8.03 12.26 -18.56
CA LEU A 251 9.08 13.22 -18.93
C LEU A 251 8.57 14.21 -19.98
N SER A 252 7.80 13.70 -20.95
CA SER A 252 7.29 14.52 -22.04
C SER A 252 6.10 15.40 -21.65
N SER A 253 5.35 15.07 -20.61
CA SER A 253 4.13 15.82 -20.23
C SER A 253 4.40 17.15 -19.52
N GLY A 254 5.61 17.71 -19.68
CA GLY A 254 5.88 19.12 -19.40
C GLY A 254 5.77 19.55 -17.94
N ARG A 255 5.86 18.62 -16.96
CA ARG A 255 5.89 18.99 -15.54
C ARG A 255 7.11 19.89 -15.32
N SER A 256 6.83 21.15 -15.02
CA SER A 256 7.71 22.31 -15.17
C SER A 256 9.20 22.03 -14.92
N ARG A 257 10.02 22.24 -15.95
CA ARG A 257 11.50 22.19 -15.91
C ARG A 257 12.12 23.22 -14.93
N LYS A 258 11.27 23.99 -14.22
CA LYS A 258 11.64 25.02 -13.23
C LYS A 258 11.76 24.50 -11.78
N GLU A 259 11.29 23.30 -11.47
CA GLU A 259 11.64 22.65 -10.20
C GLU A 259 13.00 21.98 -10.37
N GLY A 260 14.04 22.56 -9.77
CA GLY A 260 15.40 22.03 -9.84
C GLY A 260 15.44 20.53 -9.54
N VAL A 261 16.17 19.79 -10.37
CA VAL A 261 16.46 18.36 -10.16
C VAL A 261 17.43 18.27 -8.98
N VAL A 262 16.94 18.46 -7.76
CA VAL A 262 17.65 18.00 -6.57
C VAL A 262 17.39 16.51 -6.51
N THR A 263 18.16 15.73 -7.26
CA THR A 263 18.21 14.27 -7.10
C THR A 263 19.37 13.95 -6.17
N SER A 264 19.08 13.90 -4.87
CA SER A 264 20.05 13.40 -3.91
C SER A 264 20.11 11.88 -3.98
N VAL A 265 21.31 11.30 -3.79
CA VAL A 265 21.50 9.85 -3.67
C VAL A 265 20.58 9.27 -2.59
N SER A 266 20.37 10.01 -1.50
CA SER A 266 19.43 9.63 -0.43
C SER A 266 18.00 9.46 -0.95
N GLY A 267 17.55 10.38 -1.82
CA GLY A 267 16.24 10.33 -2.44
C GLY A 267 16.05 9.12 -3.36
N MET A 268 17.07 8.78 -4.14
CA MET A 268 17.06 7.58 -4.99
C MET A 268 17.02 6.29 -4.16
N LEU A 269 17.80 6.22 -3.07
CA LEU A 269 17.78 5.07 -2.16
C LEU A 269 16.41 4.90 -1.49
N LEU A 270 15.79 5.99 -1.03
CA LEU A 270 14.44 5.97 -0.45
C LEU A 270 13.39 5.52 -1.48
N MET A 271 13.49 5.96 -2.73
CA MET A 271 12.59 5.51 -3.81
C MET A 271 12.78 4.02 -4.14
N ILE A 272 14.01 3.49 -4.12
CA ILE A 272 14.26 2.05 -4.26
C ILE A 272 13.60 1.30 -3.10
N GLY A 273 13.79 1.76 -1.86
CA GLY A 273 13.16 1.18 -0.67
C GLY A 273 11.63 1.15 -0.78
N TYR A 274 11.02 2.28 -1.17
CA TYR A 274 9.60 2.39 -1.44
C TYR A 274 9.13 1.33 -2.46
N LEU A 275 9.78 1.24 -3.63
CA LEU A 275 9.39 0.30 -4.67
C LEU A 275 9.52 -1.17 -4.22
N LEU A 276 10.59 -1.49 -3.48
CA LEU A 276 10.81 -2.85 -2.96
C LEU A 276 9.73 -3.24 -1.94
N PHE A 277 9.45 -2.38 -0.97
CA PHE A 277 8.42 -2.65 0.05
C PHE A 277 7.00 -2.68 -0.54
N ASP A 278 6.69 -1.79 -1.48
CA ASP A 278 5.40 -1.78 -2.17
C ASP A 278 5.21 -3.06 -3.02
N SER A 279 6.23 -3.43 -3.80
CA SER A 279 6.22 -4.68 -4.58
C SER A 279 6.19 -5.93 -3.71
N TYR A 280 6.86 -5.93 -2.55
CA TYR A 280 6.78 -7.01 -1.57
C TYR A 280 5.36 -7.20 -1.07
N THR A 281 4.70 -6.11 -0.66
CA THR A 281 3.33 -6.12 -0.11
C THR A 281 2.37 -6.85 -1.03
N LEU A 282 2.34 -6.47 -2.31
CA LEU A 282 1.42 -7.02 -3.30
C LEU A 282 1.73 -8.50 -3.62
N ASN A 283 3.02 -8.85 -3.73
CA ASN A 283 3.44 -10.23 -3.99
C ASN A 283 3.19 -11.14 -2.79
N TYR A 284 3.37 -10.64 -1.56
CA TYR A 284 3.10 -11.38 -0.34
C TYR A 284 1.60 -11.62 -0.17
N GLN A 285 0.78 -10.59 -0.41
CA GLN A 285 -0.68 -10.73 -0.43
C GLN A 285 -1.11 -11.80 -1.43
N LYS A 286 -0.56 -11.78 -2.66
CA LYS A 286 -0.85 -12.81 -3.65
C LYS A 286 -0.39 -14.20 -3.21
N LYS A 287 0.80 -14.33 -2.62
CA LYS A 287 1.28 -15.60 -2.04
C LYS A 287 0.31 -16.14 -1.01
N LEU A 288 -0.29 -15.27 -0.19
CA LEU A 288 -1.25 -15.64 0.83
C LEU A 288 -2.60 -16.06 0.24
N PHE A 289 -3.08 -15.35 -0.78
CA PHE A 289 -4.31 -15.71 -1.51
C PHE A 289 -4.19 -17.04 -2.25
N ASP A 290 -2.98 -17.36 -2.74
CA ASP A 290 -2.71 -18.60 -3.49
C ASP A 290 -2.51 -19.82 -2.56
N LYS A 291 -2.27 -19.62 -1.26
CA LYS A 291 -2.17 -20.72 -0.29
C LYS A 291 -3.53 -21.35 -0.03
N LYS A 292 -3.55 -22.67 0.20
CA LYS A 292 -4.73 -23.42 0.62
C LYS A 292 -4.74 -23.66 2.14
N PRO A 293 -5.91 -23.62 2.80
CA PRO A 293 -7.21 -23.18 2.27
C PRO A 293 -7.19 -21.70 1.90
N LYS A 294 -7.99 -21.34 0.90
CA LYS A 294 -8.02 -19.98 0.34
C LYS A 294 -8.41 -18.97 1.39
N ILE A 295 -7.61 -17.90 1.52
CA ILE A 295 -7.96 -16.75 2.34
C ILE A 295 -8.89 -15.84 1.55
N SER A 296 -9.99 -15.44 2.19
CA SER A 296 -10.89 -14.45 1.62
C SER A 296 -10.24 -13.06 1.60
N LYS A 297 -10.48 -12.28 0.55
CA LYS A 297 -10.11 -10.85 0.49
C LYS A 297 -10.56 -10.03 1.71
N TYR A 298 -11.72 -10.36 2.30
CA TYR A 298 -12.22 -9.67 3.49
C TYR A 298 -11.40 -10.02 4.73
N GLN A 299 -10.97 -11.28 4.86
CA GLN A 299 -10.08 -11.73 5.94
C GLN A 299 -8.69 -11.11 5.81
N MET A 300 -8.16 -11.06 4.59
CA MET A 300 -6.91 -10.35 4.29
C MET A 300 -7.01 -8.87 4.69
N MET A 301 -8.06 -8.17 4.23
CA MET A 301 -8.26 -6.76 4.53
C MET A 301 -8.41 -6.51 6.03
N MET A 302 -9.18 -7.35 6.74
CA MET A 302 -9.32 -7.24 8.19
C MET A 302 -7.97 -7.43 8.90
N GLY A 303 -7.24 -8.51 8.61
CA GLY A 303 -5.95 -8.80 9.23
C GLY A 303 -4.95 -7.67 8.99
N VAL A 304 -4.78 -7.24 7.74
CA VAL A 304 -3.84 -6.17 7.40
C VAL A 304 -4.22 -4.85 8.06
N ASN A 305 -5.51 -4.48 8.07
CA ASN A 305 -5.93 -3.22 8.70
C ASN A 305 -5.81 -3.25 10.23
N VAL A 306 -6.04 -4.39 10.90
CA VAL A 306 -5.80 -4.52 12.36
C VAL A 306 -4.33 -4.26 12.70
N PHE A 307 -3.40 -4.96 12.05
CA PHE A 307 -1.97 -4.72 12.29
C PHE A 307 -1.55 -3.31 11.88
N SER A 308 -2.09 -2.78 10.78
CA SER A 308 -1.80 -1.41 10.34
C SER A 308 -2.31 -0.37 11.34
N ALA A 309 -3.49 -0.58 11.93
CA ALA A 309 -4.04 0.30 12.96
C ALA A 309 -3.17 0.31 14.21
N ILE A 310 -2.66 -0.86 14.64
CA ILE A 310 -1.73 -0.96 15.77
C ILE A 310 -0.43 -0.18 15.48
N LEU A 311 0.18 -0.39 14.30
CA LEU A 311 1.40 0.32 13.91
C LEU A 311 1.17 1.84 13.80
N CYS A 312 0.04 2.27 13.25
CA CYS A 312 -0.32 3.69 13.20
C CYS A 312 -0.56 4.27 14.59
N ALA A 313 -1.24 3.55 15.48
CA ALA A 313 -1.49 4.01 16.85
C ALA A 313 -0.19 4.20 17.63
N VAL A 314 0.75 3.25 17.53
CA VAL A 314 2.08 3.36 18.15
C VAL A 314 2.81 4.59 17.61
N SER A 315 2.84 4.77 16.28
CA SER A 315 3.46 5.94 15.65
C SER A 315 2.85 7.28 16.09
N LEU A 316 1.52 7.34 16.26
CA LEU A 316 0.81 8.54 16.73
C LEU A 316 1.05 8.82 18.22
N LEU A 317 1.16 7.77 19.04
CA LEU A 317 1.49 7.89 20.46
C LEU A 317 2.92 8.37 20.67
N GLU A 318 3.87 7.84 19.90
CA GLU A 318 5.28 8.26 19.94
C GLU A 318 5.47 9.71 19.51
N GLN A 319 4.68 10.18 18.53
CA GLN A 319 4.69 11.56 18.08
C GLN A 319 3.92 12.51 19.01
N GLY A 320 3.13 11.98 19.95
CA GLY A 320 2.31 12.78 20.87
C GLY A 320 1.09 13.46 20.22
N THR A 321 0.79 13.17 18.95
CA THR A 321 -0.27 13.84 18.18
C THR A 321 -1.64 13.15 18.27
N LEU A 322 -1.70 11.92 18.80
CA LEU A 322 -2.94 11.13 18.87
C LEU A 322 -4.05 11.88 19.61
N PHE A 323 -3.77 12.33 20.84
CA PHE A 323 -4.77 12.96 21.69
C PHE A 323 -5.19 14.32 21.14
N SER A 324 -4.22 15.14 20.73
CA SER A 324 -4.49 16.43 20.07
C SER A 324 -5.36 16.29 18.81
N SER A 325 -5.15 15.23 18.01
CA SER A 325 -5.99 14.98 16.83
C SER A 325 -7.41 14.53 17.17
N ILE A 326 -7.58 13.79 18.27
CA ILE A 326 -8.90 13.40 18.77
C ILE A 326 -9.63 14.64 19.31
N ASP A 327 -8.96 15.47 20.08
CA ASP A 327 -9.53 16.71 20.62
C ASP A 327 -9.95 17.64 19.47
N PHE A 328 -9.08 17.83 18.47
CA PHE A 328 -9.43 18.56 17.25
C PHE A 328 -10.69 17.98 16.58
N ALA A 329 -10.80 16.65 16.48
CA ALA A 329 -11.95 16.00 15.86
C ALA A 329 -13.28 16.19 16.61
N LEU A 330 -13.21 16.38 17.93
CA LEU A 330 -14.38 16.60 18.80
C LEU A 330 -14.78 18.07 18.87
N GLU A 331 -13.83 18.98 18.76
CA GLU A 331 -14.04 20.43 18.88
C GLU A 331 -14.42 21.12 17.57
N HIS A 332 -14.30 20.44 16.43
CA HIS A 332 -14.51 21.04 15.11
C HIS A 332 -15.73 20.49 14.39
N GLU A 333 -16.62 21.38 13.94
CA GLU A 333 -17.81 20.98 13.19
C GLU A 333 -17.44 20.31 11.87
N HIS A 334 -18.22 19.29 11.50
CA HIS A 334 -18.10 18.56 10.23
C HIS A 334 -16.79 17.78 9.99
N PHE A 335 -15.75 17.95 10.81
CA PHE A 335 -14.49 17.23 10.65
C PHE A 335 -14.70 15.71 10.66
N PHE A 336 -15.39 15.18 11.67
CA PHE A 336 -15.68 13.75 11.78
C PHE A 336 -16.41 13.18 10.55
N ARG A 337 -17.37 13.95 10.01
CA ARG A 337 -18.12 13.55 8.82
C ARG A 337 -17.21 13.43 7.60
N ASP A 338 -16.35 14.42 7.38
CA ASP A 338 -15.45 14.45 6.24
C ASP A 338 -14.39 13.31 6.36
N VAL A 339 -13.86 13.08 7.56
CA VAL A 339 -12.96 11.94 7.87
C VAL A 339 -13.67 10.60 7.65
N PHE A 340 -14.94 10.48 8.02
CA PHE A 340 -15.73 9.27 7.79
C PHE A 340 -15.89 8.98 6.29
N PHE A 341 -16.25 9.97 5.47
CA PHE A 341 -16.38 9.78 4.02
C PHE A 341 -15.03 9.49 3.35
N LEU A 342 -13.95 10.16 3.79
CA LEU A 342 -12.59 9.85 3.36
C LEU A 342 -12.27 8.37 3.62
N SER A 343 -12.53 7.92 4.85
CA SER A 343 -12.24 6.57 5.32
C SER A 343 -13.12 5.52 4.64
N LEU A 344 -14.40 5.81 4.40
CA LEU A 344 -15.30 4.91 3.70
C LEU A 344 -14.89 4.72 2.23
N SER A 345 -14.48 5.81 1.57
CA SER A 345 -13.94 5.76 0.21
C SER A 345 -12.64 4.95 0.17
N GLY A 346 -11.75 5.16 1.15
CA GLY A 346 -10.50 4.40 1.32
C GLY A 346 -10.74 2.90 1.55
N ALA A 347 -11.66 2.53 2.43
CA ALA A 347 -12.05 1.14 2.68
C ALA A 347 -12.64 0.47 1.42
N THR A 348 -13.48 1.20 0.67
CA THR A 348 -14.04 0.71 -0.60
C THR A 348 -12.95 0.50 -1.65
N GLY A 349 -12.00 1.43 -1.74
CA GLY A 349 -10.82 1.29 -2.62
C GLY A 349 -9.97 0.06 -2.27
N GLN A 350 -9.73 -0.19 -0.98
CA GLN A 350 -9.04 -1.40 -0.53
C GLN A 350 -9.73 -2.69 -0.98
N LEU A 351 -11.06 -2.76 -0.94
CA LEU A 351 -11.80 -3.93 -1.42
C LEU A 351 -11.54 -4.22 -2.90
N PHE A 352 -11.48 -3.18 -3.74
CA PHE A 352 -11.12 -3.33 -5.15
C PHE A 352 -9.66 -3.74 -5.33
N ILE A 353 -8.75 -3.18 -4.56
CA ILE A 353 -7.32 -3.55 -4.57
C ILE A 353 -7.16 -5.04 -4.26
N TYR A 354 -7.70 -5.52 -3.13
CA TYR A 354 -7.61 -6.92 -2.75
C TYR A 354 -8.29 -7.85 -3.76
N SER A 355 -9.47 -7.47 -4.26
CA SER A 355 -10.17 -8.25 -5.31
C SER A 355 -9.34 -8.37 -6.59
N THR A 356 -8.65 -7.30 -6.97
CA THR A 356 -7.77 -7.27 -8.15
C THR A 356 -6.55 -8.15 -7.96
N ILE A 357 -5.88 -8.06 -6.81
CA ILE A 357 -4.70 -8.87 -6.52
C ILE A 357 -5.07 -10.35 -6.41
N GLU A 358 -6.18 -10.67 -5.75
CA GLU A 358 -6.68 -12.04 -5.66
C GLU A 358 -6.94 -12.63 -7.06
N LYS A 359 -7.72 -11.92 -7.91
CA LYS A 359 -8.17 -12.42 -9.20
C LYS A 359 -7.10 -12.34 -10.31
N PHE A 360 -6.46 -11.19 -10.46
CA PHE A 360 -5.56 -10.88 -11.58
C PHE A 360 -4.08 -10.82 -11.19
N GLY A 361 -3.77 -10.76 -9.90
CA GLY A 361 -2.41 -10.78 -9.39
C GLY A 361 -1.75 -9.40 -9.28
N PRO A 362 -0.53 -9.35 -8.72
CA PRO A 362 0.14 -8.12 -8.33
C PRO A 362 0.67 -7.33 -9.54
N ILE A 363 1.05 -8.01 -10.63
CA ILE A 363 1.55 -7.35 -11.86
C ILE A 363 0.44 -6.55 -12.52
N VAL A 364 -0.74 -7.15 -12.71
CA VAL A 364 -1.90 -6.45 -13.29
C VAL A 364 -2.29 -5.26 -12.44
N PHE A 365 -2.28 -5.40 -11.11
CA PHE A 365 -2.51 -4.28 -10.21
C PHE A 365 -1.47 -3.16 -10.37
N ALA A 366 -0.18 -3.48 -10.45
CA ALA A 366 0.88 -2.48 -10.68
C ALA A 366 0.70 -1.73 -12.00
N VAL A 367 0.30 -2.45 -13.06
CA VAL A 367 -0.04 -1.86 -14.37
C VAL A 367 -1.25 -0.92 -14.25
N MET A 368 -2.35 -1.35 -13.61
CA MET A 368 -3.53 -0.51 -13.40
C MET A 368 -3.21 0.78 -12.65
N MET A 369 -2.33 0.72 -11.64
CA MET A 369 -1.87 1.90 -10.89
C MET A 369 -0.97 2.81 -11.72
N THR A 370 -0.21 2.27 -12.67
CA THR A 370 0.60 3.05 -13.61
C THR A 370 -0.29 3.79 -14.60
N ILE A 371 -1.27 3.10 -15.21
CA ILE A 371 -2.25 3.72 -16.12
C ILE A 371 -3.02 4.83 -15.41
N ARG A 372 -3.46 4.60 -14.16
CA ARG A 372 -4.10 5.64 -13.33
C ARG A 372 -3.30 6.94 -13.34
N GLN A 373 -2.02 6.83 -13.02
CA GLN A 373 -1.17 8.01 -12.89
C GLN A 373 -1.01 8.74 -14.23
N MET A 374 -0.93 8.00 -15.33
CA MET A 374 -0.90 8.57 -16.68
C MET A 374 -2.23 9.25 -17.04
N LEU A 375 -3.36 8.62 -16.76
CA LEU A 375 -4.70 9.19 -17.02
C LEU A 375 -4.96 10.44 -16.20
N SER A 376 -4.60 10.46 -14.91
CA SER A 376 -4.73 11.66 -14.09
C SER A 376 -3.96 12.86 -14.67
N ILE A 377 -2.78 12.60 -15.25
CA ILE A 377 -1.95 13.64 -15.88
C ILE A 377 -2.53 14.07 -17.23
N LEU A 378 -3.04 13.13 -18.04
CA LEU A 378 -3.74 13.46 -19.28
C LEU A 378 -4.96 14.34 -19.02
N LEU A 379 -5.80 13.95 -18.06
CA LEU A 379 -7.01 14.68 -17.68
C LEU A 379 -6.67 16.07 -17.14
N SER A 380 -5.65 16.18 -16.29
CA SER A 380 -5.16 17.46 -15.78
C SER A 380 -4.64 18.35 -16.92
N SER A 381 -3.85 17.81 -17.85
CA SER A 381 -3.32 18.57 -18.99
C SER A 381 -4.43 19.07 -19.91
N PHE A 382 -5.43 18.23 -20.18
CA PHE A 382 -6.60 18.60 -20.96
C PHE A 382 -7.44 19.68 -20.27
N TYR A 383 -7.69 19.53 -18.96
CA TYR A 383 -8.48 20.50 -18.18
C TYR A 383 -7.80 21.86 -18.07
N TYR A 384 -6.48 21.90 -17.85
CA TYR A 384 -5.72 23.14 -17.70
C TYR A 384 -5.16 23.68 -19.03
N GLY A 385 -5.48 23.08 -20.17
CA GLY A 385 -5.04 23.53 -21.50
C GLY A 385 -3.53 23.46 -21.74
N HIS A 386 -2.79 22.62 -21.00
CA HIS A 386 -1.36 22.44 -21.22
C HIS A 386 -1.13 21.61 -22.49
N SER A 387 -0.21 22.05 -23.35
CA SER A 387 0.15 21.33 -24.57
C SER A 387 0.85 20.02 -24.25
N LEU A 388 0.18 18.90 -24.54
CA LEU A 388 0.80 17.57 -24.51
C LEU A 388 1.80 17.47 -25.66
N SER A 389 3.09 17.30 -25.35
CA SER A 389 4.11 17.07 -26.36
C SER A 389 3.84 15.76 -27.10
N SER A 390 4.15 15.68 -28.40
CA SER A 390 3.95 14.50 -29.24
C SER A 390 4.59 13.22 -28.65
N TRP A 391 5.69 13.37 -27.90
CA TRP A 391 6.36 12.26 -27.21
C TRP A 391 5.52 11.67 -26.06
N SER A 392 4.61 12.46 -25.46
CA SER A 392 3.69 11.97 -24.45
C SER A 392 2.65 11.04 -25.10
N LEU A 393 2.11 11.41 -26.26
CA LEU A 393 1.18 10.55 -27.01
C LEU A 393 1.84 9.23 -27.44
N VAL A 394 3.12 9.28 -27.86
CA VAL A 394 3.91 8.07 -28.16
C VAL A 394 4.08 7.20 -26.92
N GLY A 395 4.52 7.77 -25.78
CA GLY A 395 4.69 7.03 -24.53
C GLY A 395 3.39 6.38 -24.04
N PHE A 396 2.27 7.10 -24.15
CA PHE A 396 0.94 6.57 -23.86
C PHE A 396 0.56 5.41 -24.78
N GLY A 397 0.79 5.56 -26.09
CA GLY A 397 0.58 4.50 -27.08
C GLY A 397 1.38 3.24 -26.76
N VAL A 398 2.68 3.38 -26.43
CA VAL A 398 3.54 2.26 -26.06
C VAL A 398 3.00 1.49 -24.85
N VAL A 399 2.55 2.19 -23.81
CA VAL A 399 2.00 1.55 -22.61
C VAL A 399 0.72 0.79 -22.94
N PHE A 400 -0.21 1.42 -23.67
CA PHE A 400 -1.46 0.78 -24.06
C PHE A 400 -1.20 -0.46 -24.93
N SER A 401 -0.35 -0.33 -25.96
CA SER A 401 0.03 -1.45 -26.82
C SER A 401 0.69 -2.59 -26.05
N ALA A 402 1.63 -2.30 -25.15
CA ALA A 402 2.27 -3.32 -24.33
C ALA A 402 1.24 -4.08 -23.48
N ILE A 403 0.32 -3.38 -22.82
CA ILE A 403 -0.73 -4.00 -22.00
C ILE A 403 -1.66 -4.87 -22.84
N PHE A 404 -2.12 -4.37 -23.99
CA PHE A 404 -2.97 -5.14 -24.90
C PHE A 404 -2.25 -6.39 -25.41
N LEU A 405 -0.96 -6.29 -25.75
CA LEU A 405 -0.14 -7.43 -26.15
C LEU A 405 0.03 -8.44 -24.99
N ASP A 406 0.23 -7.99 -23.75
CA ASP A 406 0.31 -8.88 -22.59
C ASP A 406 -1.00 -9.66 -22.39
N ILE A 407 -2.13 -8.95 -22.42
CA ILE A 407 -3.46 -9.55 -22.25
C ILE A 407 -3.74 -10.55 -23.39
N TYR A 408 -3.50 -10.15 -24.64
CA TYR A 408 -3.69 -11.00 -25.81
C TYR A 408 -2.82 -12.26 -25.73
N ARG A 409 -1.58 -12.13 -25.32
CA ARG A 409 -0.68 -13.26 -25.18
C ARG A 409 -1.08 -14.20 -24.04
N ARG A 410 -1.41 -13.68 -22.85
CA ARG A 410 -1.91 -14.52 -21.73
C ARG A 410 -3.11 -15.35 -22.17
N TYR A 411 -3.97 -14.79 -23.02
CA TYR A 411 -5.06 -15.54 -23.63
C TYR A 411 -4.57 -16.67 -24.55
N PHE A 412 -3.65 -16.39 -25.47
CA PHE A 412 -3.12 -17.40 -26.39
C PHE A 412 -2.27 -18.49 -25.71
N GLU A 413 -1.49 -18.15 -24.69
CA GLU A 413 -0.71 -19.11 -23.90
C GLU A 413 -1.63 -20.06 -23.13
N LYS A 414 -2.69 -19.53 -22.52
CA LYS A 414 -3.72 -20.35 -21.89
C LYS A 414 -4.37 -21.31 -22.90
N ARG A 415 -4.69 -20.81 -24.09
CA ARG A 415 -5.22 -21.64 -25.20
C ARG A 415 -4.24 -22.74 -25.64
N ARG A 416 -2.93 -22.46 -25.73
CA ARG A 416 -1.90 -23.47 -26.05
C ARG A 416 -1.73 -24.53 -24.96
N SER A 417 -1.85 -24.15 -23.69
CA SER A 417 -1.75 -25.10 -22.58
C SER A 417 -2.93 -26.07 -22.53
N VAL A 418 -4.13 -25.61 -22.90
CA VAL A 418 -5.35 -26.44 -22.98
C VAL A 418 -5.32 -27.39 -24.18
N VAL A 419 -4.63 -27.04 -25.28
CA VAL A 419 -4.49 -27.89 -26.47
C VAL A 419 -3.39 -28.96 -26.30
N LYS A 420 -2.48 -28.81 -25.32
CA LYS A 420 -1.41 -29.77 -25.03
C LYS A 420 -1.75 -30.76 -23.91
N GLN A 421 -2.86 -30.57 -23.21
CA GLN A 421 -3.45 -31.53 -22.26
C GLN A 421 -4.53 -32.32 -22.99
#